data_AF-A0A7X7QA94-F1
#
_entry.id   AF-A0A7X7QA94-F1
#
_cell.length_a   1.000
_cell.length_b   1.000
_cell.length_c   1.000
_cell.angle_alpha   90.00
_cell.angle_beta   90.00
_cell.angle_gamma   90.00
#
_symmetry.space_group_name_H-M   'P 1'
#
loop_
_entity.id
_entity.type
_entity.pdbx_description
1 polymer ?
#
loop_
_entity_poly.entity_id
_entity_poly.type
_entity_poly.pdbx_seq_one_letter_code
_entity_poly.pdbx_strand_id
1 'polypeptide(L)' 'MDYRILRLAGRCRSGVDRAGVVFHAVPKGSIVALCGREPGRRSAGWSTYEGSEVTCPRCRRKLEASDGPTAR' A
#
# COMPACT_ATOMS: atom_id res chain seq x y z
N MET A 1 8.64 5.61 11.28
CA MET A 1 8.89 4.94 9.97
C MET A 1 8.19 5.74 8.88
N ASP A 2 8.90 6.31 7.92
CA ASP A 2 8.28 7.09 6.83
C ASP A 2 7.71 6.17 5.73
N TYR A 3 6.40 6.23 5.48
CA TYR A 3 5.73 5.48 4.41
C TYR A 3 4.74 6.36 3.66
N ARG A 4 4.42 5.97 2.43
CA ARG A 4 3.38 6.56 1.58
C ARG A 4 2.16 5.66 1.55
N ILE A 5 0.98 6.26 1.45
CA ILE A 5 -0.30 5.55 1.39
C ILE A 5 -0.72 5.47 -0.07
N LEU A 6 -0.39 4.37 -0.73
CA LEU A 6 -0.56 4.22 -2.18
C LEU A 6 -1.55 3.10 -2.50
N ARG A 7 -2.38 3.32 -3.52
CA ARG A 7 -3.23 2.27 -4.11
C ARG A 7 -2.64 1.78 -5.42
N LEU A 8 -2.91 0.54 -5.79
CA LEU A 8 -2.60 0.10 -7.15
C LEU A 8 -3.52 0.81 -8.15
N ALA A 9 -2.95 1.36 -9.20
CA ALA A 9 -3.70 2.05 -10.26
C ALA A 9 -4.49 1.07 -11.16
N GLY A 10 -4.47 -0.24 -10.86
CA GLY A 10 -5.16 -1.29 -11.61
C GLY A 10 -4.24 -2.04 -12.58
N ARG A 11 -4.85 -2.93 -13.37
CA ARG A 11 -4.15 -3.64 -14.47
C ARG A 11 -4.02 -2.72 -15.68
N CYS A 12 -2.88 -2.75 -16.37
CA CYS A 12 -2.64 -1.95 -17.58
C CYS A 12 -3.75 -2.09 -18.64
N ARG A 13 -4.40 -3.26 -18.71
CA ARG A 13 -5.46 -3.54 -19.69
C ARG A 13 -6.84 -3.04 -19.30
N SER A 14 -7.10 -2.81 -18.01
CA SER A 14 -8.46 -2.58 -17.51
C SER A 14 -8.59 -1.35 -16.62
N GLY A 15 -7.49 -0.71 -16.22
CA GLY A 15 -7.48 0.49 -15.36
C GLY A 15 -8.03 0.28 -13.94
N VAL A 16 -8.56 -0.91 -13.62
CA VAL A 16 -9.15 -1.24 -12.33
C VAL A 16 -8.62 -2.59 -11.85
N ASP A 17 -8.29 -2.68 -10.56
CA ASP A 17 -8.09 -3.98 -9.91
C ASP A 17 -9.45 -4.40 -9.33
N ARG A 18 -9.87 -5.65 -9.58
CA ARG A 18 -11.16 -6.18 -9.08
C ARG A 18 -11.22 -6.26 -7.54
N ALA A 19 -10.13 -5.95 -6.83
CA ALA A 19 -10.08 -5.87 -5.38
C ALA A 19 -10.68 -4.57 -4.79
N GLY A 20 -11.12 -3.61 -5.62
CA GLY A 20 -11.63 -2.31 -5.16
C GLY A 20 -10.51 -1.31 -4.82
N VAL A 21 -10.88 -0.21 -4.14
CA VAL A 21 -9.93 0.83 -3.72
C VAL A 21 -9.27 0.41 -2.40
N VAL A 22 -8.12 -0.26 -2.50
CA VAL A 22 -7.31 -0.66 -1.33
C VAL A 22 -6.02 0.17 -1.29
N PHE A 23 -5.78 0.80 -0.14
CA PHE A 23 -4.58 1.58 0.12
C PHE A 23 -3.57 0.77 0.94
N HIS A 24 -2.34 0.79 0.48
CA HIS A 24 -1.21 0.06 1.04
C HIS A 24 -0.19 1.03 1.63
N ALA A 25 0.43 0.64 2.73
CA ALA A 25 1.60 1.31 3.27
C ALA A 25 2.84 0.89 2.48
N VAL A 26 3.44 1.82 1.73
CA VAL A 26 4.64 1.62 0.93
C VAL A 26 5.78 2.44 1.53
N PRO A 27 6.83 1.83 2.10
CA PRO A 27 7.97 2.55 2.64
C PRO A 27 8.58 3.52 1.61
N LYS A 28 9.01 4.72 2.05
CA LYS A 28 9.72 5.64 1.16
C LYS A 28 11.00 4.95 0.64
N GLY A 29 11.24 5.02 -0.66
CA GLY A 29 12.35 4.33 -1.33
C GLY A 29 12.09 2.87 -1.73
N SER A 30 10.93 2.29 -1.36
CA SER A 30 10.51 0.96 -1.80
C SER A 30 9.37 1.03 -2.82
N ILE A 31 9.31 0.03 -3.70
CA ILE A 31 8.14 -0.25 -4.55
C ILE A 31 7.25 -1.35 -3.96
N VAL A 32 7.70 -2.02 -2.91
CA VAL A 32 7.00 -3.13 -2.26
C VAL A 32 6.32 -2.62 -1.01
N ALA A 33 5.00 -2.83 -0.91
CA ALA A 33 4.21 -2.51 0.27
C ALA A 33 4.59 -3.40 1.46
N LEU A 34 4.27 -2.97 2.69
CA LEU A 34 4.52 -3.76 3.90
C LEU A 34 3.87 -5.14 3.83
N CYS A 35 2.71 -5.28 3.19
CA CYS A 35 2.05 -6.58 3.02
C CYS A 35 2.71 -7.51 1.97
N GLY A 36 3.79 -7.07 1.33
CA GLY A 36 4.48 -7.78 0.25
C GLY A 36 3.87 -7.56 -1.14
N ARG A 37 2.90 -6.65 -1.27
CA ARG A 37 2.28 -6.34 -2.56
C ARG A 37 3.18 -5.38 -3.34
N GLU A 38 3.41 -5.67 -4.60
CA GLU A 38 4.12 -4.80 -5.53
C GLU A 38 3.36 -4.69 -6.86
N PRO A 39 3.55 -3.61 -7.64
CA PRO A 39 3.02 -3.52 -8.98
C PRO A 39 3.72 -4.55 -9.88
N GLY A 40 2.97 -5.54 -10.36
CA GLY A 40 3.51 -6.54 -11.29
C GLY A 40 3.72 -5.97 -12.70
N ARG A 41 4.36 -6.77 -13.58
CA ARG A 41 4.69 -6.41 -14.98
C ARG A 41 3.52 -5.90 -15.84
N ARG A 42 2.27 -6.17 -15.44
CA ARG A 42 1.03 -5.73 -16.13
C ARG A 42 0.18 -4.79 -15.26
N SER A 43 0.78 -4.13 -14.28
CA SER A 43 0.14 -3.12 -13.45
C SER A 43 0.53 -1.72 -13.92
N ALA A 44 -0.40 -0.77 -13.82
CA ALA A 44 -0.13 0.64 -14.08
C ALA A 44 0.70 1.33 -12.96
N GLY A 45 1.31 0.54 -12.07
CA GLY A 45 2.09 1.05 -10.95
C GLY A 45 1.24 1.41 -9.73
N TRP A 46 1.91 2.06 -8.77
CA TRP A 46 1.25 2.77 -7.69
C TRP A 46 0.61 4.05 -8.22
N SER A 47 -0.64 4.30 -7.84
CA SER A 47 -1.31 5.56 -8.16
C SER A 47 -0.60 6.72 -7.45
N THR A 48 -0.52 7.85 -8.15
CA THR A 48 -0.06 9.13 -7.60
C THR A 48 -1.07 9.76 -6.63
N TYR A 49 -2.29 9.23 -6.56
CA TYR A 49 -3.28 9.63 -5.58
C TYR A 49 -2.95 8.98 -4.24
N GLU A 50 -2.33 9.76 -3.35
CA GLU A 50 -2.06 9.35 -1.98
C GLU A 50 -3.38 9.29 -1.20
N GLY A 51 -3.64 8.16 -0.55
CA GLY A 51 -4.79 8.02 0.34
C GLY A 51 -4.52 8.66 1.70
N SER A 52 -5.57 9.00 2.44
CA SER A 52 -5.43 9.51 3.81
C SER A 52 -5.19 8.39 4.84
N GLU A 53 -5.61 7.16 4.54
CA GLU A 53 -5.57 6.02 5.46
C GLU A 53 -5.16 4.71 4.75
N VAL A 54 -4.43 3.86 5.46
CA VAL A 54 -4.07 2.50 5.02
C VAL A 54 -5.24 1.54 5.25
N THR A 55 -5.95 1.18 4.19
CA THR A 55 -7.09 0.25 4.26
C THR A 55 -6.71 -1.23 4.13
N CYS A 56 -5.45 -1.55 3.81
CA CYS A 56 -4.99 -2.94 3.74
C CYS A 56 -4.80 -3.56 5.14
N PRO A 57 -5.55 -4.63 5.51
CA PRO A 57 -5.51 -5.21 6.86
C PRO A 57 -4.19 -5.90 7.21
N ARG A 58 -3.38 -6.28 6.21
CA ARG A 58 -2.02 -6.82 6.42
C ARG A 58 -1.01 -5.71 6.67
N CYS A 59 -1.15 -4.57 5.98
CA CYS A 59 -0.31 -3.40 6.22
C CYS A 59 -0.59 -2.82 7.60
N ARG A 60 -1.86 -2.67 7.98
CA ARG A 60 -2.26 -2.20 9.32
C ARG A 60 -1.62 -3.03 10.45
N ARG A 61 -1.76 -4.35 10.41
CA ARG A 61 -1.13 -5.24 11.40
C ARG A 61 0.39 -5.08 11.51
N LYS A 62 1.07 -4.84 10.38
CA LYS A 62 2.52 -4.62 10.39
C LYS A 62 2.90 -3.24 10.90
N LEU A 63 2.09 -2.22 10.62
CA LEU A 63 2.26 -0.89 11.20
C LEU A 63 2.09 -0.99 12.72
N GLU A 64 0.99 -1.58 13.20
CA GLU A 64 0.74 -1.78 14.64
C GLU A 64 1.87 -2.60 15.33
N ALA A 65 2.43 -3.59 14.65
CA ALA A 65 3.57 -4.36 15.17
C ALA A 65 4.91 -3.58 15.14
N SER A 66 5.05 -2.62 14.22
CA SER A 66 6.25 -1.77 14.09
C SER A 66 6.17 -0.52 14.98
N ASP A 67 4.95 -0.09 15.30
CA ASP A 67 4.58 0.92 16.30
C ASP A 67 4.37 0.26 17.68
N GLY A 68 5.18 -0.77 18.00
CA GLY A 68 5.16 -1.44 19.32
C GLY A 68 4.94 -0.42 20.44
N PRO A 69 4.05 -0.73 21.40
CA PRO A 69 3.28 0.25 22.15
C PRO A 69 4.20 1.35 22.65
N THR A 70 3.91 2.60 22.30
CA THR A 70 4.53 3.73 23.01
C THR A 70 4.24 3.48 24.49
N ALA A 71 5.29 3.07 25.20
CA ALA A 71 5.29 2.85 26.63
C ALA A 71 4.62 4.04 27.31
N ARG A 72 3.57 3.77 28.07
CA ARG A 72 3.12 4.60 29.18
C ARG A 72 2.64 3.69 30.29
#